data_AF-A0A8T5RV92-F1
#
_entry.id   AF-A0A8T5RV92-F1
#
_cell.length_a   1.000
_cell.length_b   1.000
_cell.length_c   1.000
_cell.angle_alpha   90.00
_cell.angle_beta   90.00
_cell.angle_gamma   90.00
#
_symmetry.space_group_name_H-M   'P 1'
#
loop_
_entity.id
_entity.type
_entity.pdbx_description
1 polymer ?
#
loop_
_entity_poly.entity_id
_entity_poly.type
_entity_poly.pdbx_seq_one_letter_code
_entity_poly.pdbx_strand_id
1 'polypeptide(L)'
;MAKKKKKSETTENSETEEEIIEKEVLRTDFEKEFEEDFEDELDLEEELELLDTDDMDTEVGDIDKLVDKDEEKKQMYLSCGIHIGTKLLSGDARRFIYRQTNYGLYVIDLTQTDERLMTAAKFLSKYVEEGSDKVIVSSVRRYGKEPVKQFCKVLG
;
A
#
# COMPACT_ATOMS: atom_id res chain seq x y z
N MET A 1 -43.30 -31.28 44.19
CA MET A 1 -43.76 -29.97 43.66
C MET A 1 -42.63 -28.97 43.90
N ALA A 2 -41.80 -28.64 42.90
CA ALA A 2 -41.89 -27.46 42.00
C ALA A 2 -41.69 -26.13 42.78
N LYS A 3 -40.70 -25.24 42.54
CA LYS A 3 -40.08 -24.71 41.30
C LYS A 3 -38.70 -24.04 41.58
N LYS A 4 -37.79 -24.15 40.59
CA LYS A 4 -36.64 -23.24 40.32
C LYS A 4 -37.12 -21.79 40.04
N LYS A 5 -36.29 -20.78 40.33
CA LYS A 5 -36.03 -19.67 39.38
C LYS A 5 -34.76 -18.87 39.70
N LYS A 6 -33.85 -18.86 38.70
CA LYS A 6 -32.74 -17.92 38.47
C LYS A 6 -33.24 -16.48 38.27
N LYS A 7 -32.43 -15.47 38.62
CA LYS A 7 -32.33 -14.18 37.90
C LYS A 7 -31.16 -13.31 38.43
N SER A 8 -30.05 -13.27 37.70
CA SER A 8 -29.02 -12.21 37.75
C SER A 8 -28.09 -12.40 36.54
N GLU A 9 -28.51 -12.00 35.35
CA GLU A 9 -27.71 -12.20 34.12
C GLU A 9 -28.19 -11.29 32.95
N THR A 10 -28.78 -10.11 33.19
CA THR A 10 -29.51 -9.39 32.11
C THR A 10 -29.25 -7.89 31.97
N THR A 11 -28.17 -7.35 32.55
CA THR A 11 -27.89 -5.90 32.47
C THR A 11 -26.56 -5.52 31.81
N GLU A 12 -25.75 -6.47 31.33
CA GLU A 12 -24.43 -6.17 30.73
C GLU A 12 -24.43 -6.25 29.18
N ASN A 13 -25.51 -6.71 28.55
CA ASN A 13 -25.56 -6.93 27.09
C ASN A 13 -26.08 -5.76 26.27
N SER A 14 -26.69 -4.72 26.87
CA SER A 14 -27.26 -3.60 26.09
C SER A 14 -26.21 -2.54 25.74
N GLU A 15 -25.25 -2.30 26.64
CA GLU A 15 -24.23 -1.25 26.46
C GLU A 15 -23.20 -1.60 25.36
N THR A 16 -22.98 -2.89 25.11
CA THR A 16 -22.08 -3.37 24.06
C THR A 16 -22.71 -3.34 22.67
N GLU A 17 -24.03 -3.53 22.55
CA GLU A 17 -24.72 -3.47 21.25
C GLU A 17 -24.82 -2.04 20.74
N GLU A 18 -25.07 -1.05 21.61
CA GLU A 18 -25.15 0.37 21.24
C GLU A 18 -23.81 0.94 20.74
N GLU A 19 -22.68 0.60 21.38
CA GLU A 19 -21.34 1.01 20.92
C GLU A 19 -20.93 0.37 19.57
N ILE A 20 -21.42 -0.83 19.27
CA ILE A 20 -21.16 -1.51 17.98
C ILE A 20 -21.95 -0.82 16.87
N ILE A 21 -23.22 -0.48 17.13
CA ILE A 21 -24.07 0.24 16.17
C ILE A 21 -23.52 1.64 15.92
N GLU A 22 -23.09 2.39 16.94
CA GLU A 22 -22.45 3.70 16.75
C GLU A 22 -21.15 3.61 15.93
N LYS A 23 -20.32 2.59 16.16
CA LYS A 23 -19.11 2.37 15.35
C LYS A 23 -19.39 1.94 13.92
N GLU A 24 -20.46 1.17 13.67
CA GLU A 24 -20.88 0.81 12.32
C GLU A 24 -21.50 2.00 11.56
N VAL A 25 -22.31 2.82 12.24
CA VAL A 25 -22.88 4.05 11.67
C VAL A 25 -21.77 5.05 11.34
N LEU A 26 -20.83 5.27 12.26
CA LEU A 26 -19.71 6.20 12.04
C LEU A 26 -18.73 5.71 10.96
N ARG A 27 -18.66 4.39 10.74
CA ARG A 27 -17.85 3.78 9.66
C ARG A 27 -18.53 3.87 8.30
N THR A 28 -19.86 3.71 8.26
CA THR A 28 -20.65 3.85 7.03
C THR A 28 -20.81 5.30 6.60
N ASP A 29 -20.91 6.24 7.54
CA ASP A 29 -20.90 7.68 7.25
C ASP A 29 -19.53 8.13 6.72
N PHE A 30 -18.43 7.62 7.29
CA PHE A 30 -17.08 7.90 6.79
C PHE A 30 -16.77 7.25 5.42
N GLU A 31 -17.32 6.06 5.15
CA GLU A 31 -17.17 5.39 3.85
C GLU A 31 -17.89 6.17 2.73
N LYS A 32 -19.08 6.72 3.02
CA LYS A 32 -19.82 7.57 2.06
C LYS A 32 -19.14 8.91 1.79
N GLU A 33 -18.66 9.57 2.85
CA GLU A 33 -17.96 10.86 2.72
C GLU A 33 -16.65 10.72 1.90
N PHE A 34 -15.99 9.55 1.99
CA PHE A 34 -14.78 9.26 1.19
C PHE A 34 -15.08 8.85 -0.27
N GLU A 35 -16.26 8.28 -0.56
CA GLU A 35 -16.69 7.98 -1.92
C GLU A 35 -17.15 9.26 -2.65
N GLU A 36 -17.87 10.16 -1.99
CA GLU A 36 -18.24 11.48 -2.55
C GLU A 36 -17.01 12.35 -2.85
N ASP A 37 -16.03 12.42 -1.94
CA ASP A 37 -14.79 13.19 -2.15
C ASP A 37 -13.92 12.66 -3.32
N PHE A 38 -14.09 11.39 -3.73
CA PHE A 38 -13.30 10.79 -4.82
C PHE A 38 -13.99 10.93 -6.19
N GLU A 39 -15.32 11.07 -6.22
CA GLU A 39 -16.08 11.32 -7.45
C GLU A 39 -16.00 12.79 -7.89
N ASP A 40 -15.91 13.74 -6.96
CA ASP A 40 -15.90 15.19 -7.28
C ASP A 40 -14.52 15.74 -7.72
N GLU A 41 -13.42 15.00 -7.55
CA GLU A 41 -12.05 15.52 -7.77
C GLU A 41 -11.26 14.87 -8.93
N LEU A 42 -11.85 13.92 -9.68
CA LEU A 42 -11.20 13.29 -10.84
C LEU A 42 -12.17 13.13 -12.02
N ASP A 43 -12.48 14.23 -12.71
CA ASP A 43 -13.03 14.15 -14.07
C ASP A 43 -11.90 13.85 -15.08
N LEU A 44 -11.20 12.71 -14.85
CA LEU A 44 -10.12 12.20 -15.69
C LEU A 44 -10.54 12.03 -17.15
N GLU A 45 -11.83 11.88 -17.38
CA GLU A 45 -12.43 11.72 -18.71
C GLU A 45 -12.44 13.06 -19.46
N GLU A 46 -12.75 14.17 -18.78
CA GLU A 46 -12.69 15.52 -19.35
C GLU A 46 -11.24 15.98 -19.60
N GLU A 47 -10.29 15.59 -18.74
CA GLU A 47 -8.85 15.86 -18.96
C GLU A 47 -8.24 15.03 -20.10
N LEU A 48 -8.76 13.82 -20.36
CA LEU A 48 -8.38 12.99 -21.52
C LEU A 48 -8.93 13.52 -22.83
N GLU A 49 -10.14 14.09 -22.85
CA GLU A 49 -10.73 14.72 -24.05
C GLU A 49 -10.04 16.03 -24.45
N LEU A 50 -9.36 16.70 -23.51
CA LEU A 50 -8.57 17.92 -23.74
C LEU A 50 -7.14 17.65 -24.23
N LEU A 51 -6.68 16.40 -24.20
CA LEU A 51 -5.43 16.01 -24.85
C LEU A 51 -5.66 15.83 -26.36
N ASP A 52 -5.35 16.86 -27.15
CA ASP A 52 -5.25 16.77 -28.61
C ASP A 52 -4.14 15.77 -29.00
N THR A 53 -4.49 14.49 -29.13
CA THR A 53 -3.61 13.44 -29.65
C THR A 53 -3.47 13.46 -31.17
N ASP A 54 -4.24 14.32 -31.85
CA ASP A 54 -4.35 14.35 -33.31
C ASP A 54 -3.07 14.85 -34.03
N ASP A 55 -2.08 15.39 -33.30
CA ASP A 55 -0.81 15.88 -33.86
C ASP A 55 0.42 15.02 -33.49
N MET A 56 0.23 13.80 -32.96
CA MET A 56 1.34 12.88 -32.65
C MET A 56 1.38 11.66 -33.57
N ASP A 57 1.29 11.89 -34.88
CA ASP A 57 1.75 10.94 -35.90
C ASP A 57 3.30 10.91 -35.95
N THR A 58 3.93 10.58 -34.83
CA THR A 58 5.28 10.02 -34.88
C THR A 58 5.11 8.52 -34.91
N GLU A 59 5.31 7.91 -36.09
CA GLU A 59 5.52 6.48 -36.22
C GLU A 59 6.60 6.06 -35.22
N VAL A 60 6.18 5.57 -34.05
CA VAL A 60 7.06 4.88 -33.11
C VAL A 60 7.30 3.52 -33.73
N GLY A 61 8.16 3.50 -34.76
CA GLY A 61 8.68 2.27 -35.32
C GLY A 61 9.16 1.40 -34.18
N ASP A 62 8.81 0.12 -34.22
CA ASP A 62 9.11 -0.87 -33.21
C ASP A 62 10.60 -0.81 -32.82
N ILE A 63 10.91 -0.03 -31.78
CA ILE A 63 12.19 -0.10 -31.12
C ILE A 63 12.06 -1.34 -30.26
N ASP A 64 12.39 -2.50 -30.85
CA ASP A 64 12.66 -3.72 -30.12
C ASP A 64 13.80 -3.45 -29.14
N LYS A 65 13.47 -2.86 -27.99
CA LYS A 65 14.42 -2.60 -26.93
C LYS A 65 14.76 -3.95 -26.31
N LEU A 66 15.84 -4.56 -26.79
CA LEU A 66 16.59 -5.58 -26.05
C LEU A 66 17.20 -4.91 -24.81
N VAL A 67 16.36 -4.58 -23.82
CA VAL A 67 16.82 -4.10 -22.52
C VAL A 67 17.16 -5.32 -21.68
N ASP A 68 18.34 -5.29 -21.06
CA ASP A 68 18.67 -6.28 -20.04
C ASP A 68 17.66 -6.23 -18.90
N LYS A 69 17.17 -7.38 -18.43
CA LYS A 69 16.15 -7.48 -17.35
C LYS A 69 16.47 -6.65 -16.11
N ASP A 70 17.75 -6.42 -15.84
CA ASP A 70 18.19 -5.65 -14.68
C ASP A 70 18.02 -4.14 -14.88
N GLU A 71 18.15 -3.64 -16.11
CA GLU A 71 17.83 -2.25 -16.43
C GLU A 71 16.32 -2.01 -16.36
N GLU A 72 15.48 -2.93 -16.84
CA GLU A 72 14.02 -2.82 -16.73
C GLU A 72 13.57 -2.67 -15.26
N LYS A 73 14.12 -3.49 -14.36
CA LYS A 73 13.82 -3.41 -12.92
C LYS A 73 14.24 -2.07 -12.32
N LYS A 74 15.42 -1.57 -12.67
CA LYS A 74 15.87 -0.25 -12.19
C LYS A 74 14.94 0.85 -12.65
N GLN A 75 14.50 0.80 -13.92
CA GLN A 75 13.53 1.76 -14.45
C GLN A 75 12.19 1.68 -13.69
N MET A 76 11.73 0.48 -13.35
CA MET A 76 10.55 0.31 -12.50
C MET A 76 10.71 0.93 -11.11
N TYR A 77 11.87 0.74 -10.44
CA TYR A 77 12.11 1.37 -9.15
C TYR A 77 12.20 2.90 -9.23
N LEU A 78 12.73 3.43 -10.33
CA LEU A 78 12.78 4.86 -10.59
C LEU A 78 11.39 5.44 -10.84
N SER A 79 10.57 4.78 -11.67
CA SER A 79 9.21 5.22 -11.99
C SER A 79 8.28 5.18 -10.78
N CYS A 80 8.43 4.18 -9.89
CA CYS A 80 7.70 4.13 -8.62
C CYS A 80 8.17 5.16 -7.57
N GLY A 81 9.27 5.90 -7.83
CA GLY A 81 9.77 6.93 -6.92
C GLY A 81 10.43 6.41 -5.63
N ILE A 82 10.79 5.13 -5.54
CA ILE A 82 11.32 4.49 -4.31
C ILE A 82 12.65 5.12 -3.87
N HIS A 83 13.42 5.64 -4.82
CA HIS A 83 14.72 6.28 -4.58
C HIS A 83 14.63 7.61 -3.82
N ILE A 84 13.44 8.21 -3.72
CA ILE A 84 13.21 9.50 -3.07
C ILE A 84 13.06 9.29 -1.56
N GLY A 85 14.10 9.62 -0.80
CA GLY A 85 14.06 9.58 0.66
C GLY A 85 13.51 10.87 1.28
N THR A 86 13.60 10.95 2.61
CA THR A 86 13.12 12.11 3.39
C THR A 86 14.27 13.03 3.81
N LYS A 87 13.95 14.11 4.53
CA LYS A 87 14.96 15.02 5.13
C LYS A 87 15.57 14.48 6.43
N LEU A 88 14.92 13.50 7.07
CA LEU A 88 15.36 12.96 8.36
C LEU A 88 16.19 11.69 8.13
N LEU A 89 17.40 11.67 8.66
CA LEU A 89 18.32 10.54 8.53
C LEU A 89 18.58 9.89 9.88
N SER A 90 18.18 8.62 10.00
CA SER A 90 18.57 7.78 11.13
C SER A 90 20.00 7.26 10.97
N GLY A 91 20.67 6.98 12.09
CA GLY A 91 22.05 6.48 12.11
C GLY A 91 22.23 5.20 11.30
N ASP A 92 21.27 4.27 11.40
CA ASP A 92 21.29 2.98 10.70
C ASP A 92 20.97 3.09 9.21
N ALA A 93 20.22 4.11 8.81
CA ALA A 93 19.83 4.32 7.43
C ALA A 93 20.98 4.86 6.56
N ARG A 94 22.02 5.46 7.18
CA ARG A 94 23.16 6.07 6.49
C ARG A 94 23.83 5.20 5.43
N ARG A 95 23.94 3.89 5.69
CA ARG A 95 24.58 2.94 4.76
C ARG A 95 23.84 2.81 3.42
N PHE A 96 22.54 3.08 3.39
CA PHE A 96 21.69 2.93 2.20
C PHE A 96 21.51 4.24 1.42
N ILE A 97 22.18 5.32 1.84
CA ILE A 97 22.08 6.62 1.17
C ILE A 97 23.18 6.74 0.12
N TYR A 98 22.79 7.06 -1.11
CA TYR A 98 23.70 7.35 -2.20
C TYR A 98 24.25 8.78 -2.11
N ARG A 99 23.36 9.78 -1.99
CA ARG A 99 23.74 11.20 -1.89
C ARG A 99 22.65 12.05 -1.23
N GLN A 100 23.01 13.27 -0.84
CA GLN A 100 22.05 14.30 -0.43
C GLN A 100 21.80 15.27 -1.60
N THR A 101 20.55 15.67 -1.78
CA THR A 101 20.13 16.67 -2.77
C THR A 101 20.26 18.09 -2.19
N ASN A 102 20.38 19.10 -3.05
CA ASN A 102 20.46 20.52 -2.64
C ASN A 102 19.30 20.98 -1.73
N TYR A 103 18.12 20.37 -1.87
CA TYR A 103 16.92 20.64 -1.05
C TYR A 103 16.91 19.89 0.31
N GLY A 104 17.95 19.10 0.59
CA GLY A 104 18.11 18.35 1.84
C GLY A 104 17.44 16.98 1.88
N LEU A 105 16.92 16.48 0.76
CA LEU A 105 16.42 15.10 0.66
C LEU A 105 17.58 14.12 0.47
N TYR A 106 17.46 12.94 1.09
CA TYR A 106 18.43 11.86 0.88
C TYR A 106 17.97 10.93 -0.24
N VAL A 107 18.85 10.68 -1.21
CA VAL A 107 18.62 9.74 -2.30
C VAL A 107 19.07 8.35 -1.86
N ILE A 108 18.20 7.36 -1.99
CA ILE A 108 18.45 5.98 -1.58
C ILE A 108 19.14 5.22 -2.73
N ASP A 109 20.12 4.38 -2.38
CA ASP A 109 20.78 3.48 -3.34
C ASP A 109 19.87 2.30 -3.70
N LEU A 110 19.45 2.25 -4.97
CA LEU A 110 18.56 1.20 -5.48
C LEU A 110 19.24 -0.18 -5.53
N THR A 111 20.54 -0.24 -5.78
CA THR A 111 21.27 -1.52 -5.87
C THR A 111 21.26 -2.22 -4.52
N GLN A 112 21.60 -1.48 -3.47
CA GLN A 112 21.56 -2.00 -2.10
C GLN A 112 20.13 -2.33 -1.64
N THR A 113 19.15 -1.57 -2.12
CA THR A 113 17.73 -1.82 -1.81
C THR A 113 17.25 -3.14 -2.42
N ASP A 114 17.63 -3.43 -3.67
CA ASP A 114 17.28 -4.67 -4.35
C ASP A 114 17.90 -5.90 -3.67
N GLU A 115 19.18 -5.82 -3.29
CA GLU A 115 19.86 -6.88 -2.53
C GLU A 115 19.16 -7.18 -1.19
N ARG A 116 18.71 -6.14 -0.49
CA ARG A 116 17.95 -6.27 0.76
C ARG A 116 16.57 -6.85 0.52
N LEU A 117 15.90 -6.46 -0.57
CA LEU A 117 14.61 -7.01 -0.95
C LEU A 117 14.70 -8.50 -1.25
N MET A 118 15.72 -8.94 -2.02
CA MET A 118 15.97 -10.36 -2.25
C MET A 118 16.25 -11.13 -0.95
N THR A 119 17.00 -10.53 -0.04
CA THR A 119 17.30 -11.16 1.26
C THR A 119 16.03 -11.33 2.09
N ALA A 120 15.16 -10.32 2.13
CA ALA A 120 13.87 -10.37 2.81
C ALA A 120 12.93 -11.41 2.16
N ALA A 121 12.88 -11.45 0.83
CA ALA A 121 12.07 -12.44 0.09
C ALA A 121 12.50 -13.88 0.40
N LYS A 122 13.80 -14.16 0.40
CA LYS A 122 14.36 -15.49 0.76
C LYS A 122 14.12 -15.85 2.24
N PHE A 123 14.02 -14.85 3.11
CA PHE A 123 13.69 -15.08 4.50
C PHE A 123 12.20 -15.41 4.66
N LEU A 124 11.32 -14.65 4.01
CA LEU A 124 9.88 -14.85 4.04
C LEU A 124 9.46 -16.18 3.40
N SER A 125 10.11 -16.60 2.30
CA SER A 125 9.75 -17.84 1.59
C SER A 125 9.77 -19.07 2.50
N LYS A 126 10.71 -19.12 3.46
CA LYS A 126 10.82 -20.22 4.43
C LYS A 126 9.61 -20.35 5.33
N TYR A 127 9.00 -19.23 5.71
CA TYR A 127 7.81 -19.24 6.57
C TYR A 127 6.53 -19.50 5.78
N VAL A 128 6.47 -19.01 4.55
CA VAL A 128 5.33 -19.23 3.64
C VAL A 128 5.22 -20.71 3.26
N GLU A 129 6.34 -21.39 3.02
CA GLU A 129 6.36 -22.84 2.72
C GLU A 129 5.76 -23.71 3.85
N GLU A 130 5.85 -23.25 5.10
CA GLU A 130 5.30 -23.96 6.27
C GLU A 130 3.82 -23.61 6.56
N GLY A 131 3.23 -22.66 5.83
CA GLY A 131 1.85 -22.20 5.97
C GLY A 131 1.71 -20.67 6.03
N SER A 132 0.72 -20.10 5.33
CA SER A 132 0.49 -18.64 5.23
C SER A 132 0.13 -17.97 6.56
N ASP A 133 -0.47 -18.70 7.50
CA ASP A 133 -0.88 -18.21 8.83
C ASP A 133 0.27 -17.65 9.70
N LYS A 134 1.53 -17.90 9.32
CA LYS A 134 2.71 -17.45 10.08
C LYS A 134 3.16 -16.03 9.75
N VAL A 135 2.65 -15.44 8.67
CA VAL A 135 3.08 -14.11 8.19
C VAL A 135 1.91 -13.13 8.28
N ILE A 136 2.09 -12.07 9.07
CA ILE A 136 1.13 -10.97 9.18
C ILE A 136 1.75 -9.73 8.54
N VAL A 137 1.00 -9.11 7.62
CA VAL A 137 1.36 -7.83 7.02
C VAL A 137 0.35 -6.77 7.45
N SER A 138 0.85 -5.63 7.92
CA SER A 138 0.01 -4.54 8.42
C SER A 138 0.51 -3.20 7.92
N SER A 139 -0.44 -2.32 7.59
CA SER A 139 -0.18 -0.90 7.33
C SER A 139 -1.34 -0.07 7.87
N VAL A 140 -1.00 1.01 8.57
CA VAL A 140 -1.97 1.99 9.07
C VAL A 140 -2.24 3.09 8.04
N ARG A 141 -1.32 3.27 7.08
CA ARG A 141 -1.39 4.37 6.12
C ARG A 141 -2.31 4.01 4.96
N ARG A 142 -3.07 5.00 4.48
CA ARG A 142 -4.05 4.83 3.39
C ARG A 142 -3.43 4.22 2.13
N TYR A 143 -2.30 4.74 1.70
CA TYR A 143 -1.55 4.23 0.53
C TYR A 143 -1.02 2.80 0.69
N GLY A 144 -1.01 2.24 1.91
CA GLY A 144 -0.57 0.88 2.17
C GLY A 144 -1.71 -0.13 2.20
N LYS A 145 -2.98 0.29 2.18
CA LYS A 145 -4.13 -0.64 2.28
C LYS A 145 -4.19 -1.58 1.08
N GLU A 146 -4.16 -1.04 -0.13
CA GLU A 146 -4.29 -1.84 -1.35
C GLU A 146 -3.08 -2.77 -1.59
N PRO A 147 -1.81 -2.31 -1.43
CA PRO A 147 -0.67 -3.21 -1.54
C PRO A 147 -0.70 -4.38 -0.56
N VAL A 148 -1.12 -4.14 0.69
CA VAL A 148 -1.24 -5.21 1.70
C VAL A 148 -2.32 -6.21 1.30
N LYS A 149 -3.49 -5.72 0.83
CA LYS A 149 -4.58 -6.58 0.37
C LYS A 149 -4.14 -7.46 -0.81
N GLN A 150 -3.44 -6.89 -1.79
CA GLN A 150 -2.91 -7.63 -2.93
C GLN A 150 -1.83 -8.63 -2.51
N PHE A 151 -0.95 -8.25 -1.59
CA PHE A 151 0.09 -9.14 -1.07
C PHE A 151 -0.50 -10.38 -0.38
N CYS A 152 -1.53 -10.20 0.46
CA CYS A 152 -2.24 -11.32 1.09
C CYS A 152 -2.92 -12.22 0.05
N LYS A 153 -3.61 -11.65 -0.94
CA LYS A 153 -4.25 -12.44 -2.02
C LYS A 153 -3.26 -13.35 -2.76
N VAL A 154 -2.03 -12.89 -2.97
CA VAL A 154 -0.99 -13.65 -3.68
C VAL A 154 -0.39 -14.75 -2.81
N LEU A 155 -0.24 -14.53 -1.50
CA LEU A 155 0.37 -15.49 -0.59
C LEU A 155 -0.59 -16.55 -0.04
N GLY A 156 -1.90 -16.30 -0.06
CA GLY A 156 -2.94 -17.20 0.44
C GLY A 156 -3.32 -16.86 1.88
#